data_AF-A0A2M7V9J0-F1
#
_entry.id   AF-A0A2M7V9J0-F1
#
_cell.length_a   1.000
_cell.length_b   1.000
_cell.length_c   1.000
_cell.angle_alpha   90.00
_cell.angle_beta   90.00
_cell.angle_gamma   90.00
#
_symmetry.space_group_name_H-M   'P 1'
#
loop_
_entity.id
_entity.type
_entity.pdbx_description
1 polymer ?
#
loop_
_entity_poly.entity_id
_entity_poly.type
_entity_poly.pdbx_seq_one_letter_code
_entity_poly.pdbx_strand_id
1 'polypeptide(L)'
;MKNKTNQKENISRVLKDKEFIPLRLSVIFLLIFVVTISYFGLYKLKNKIFATDYSWTQSDWSAGEDQVTTADYNNNATNWTKYYSASSSLTIGNDISLSFDIATSTDTTDTNFNSGTTSTVFVSSTGSSASLVLLKPGGASCTTDNECSTGGCSGGLCVVPPCAGLTSLDYSGQTYGLVEIGTQCWFAEHLNVGTKLASGSTMPSNNSIIEKWCYSNSTVNCTTYGGLYTWAEANQLAATCNTTSCILPTPSQGICPAGWHIPTDDEIKTLEVYLGMCTGSGAGCVDAIGYRGTDQGTQLKSGGTSGFNIILSGLRNIDGSFLLQNTRGYLWSASEGSASYGWYRFFDASEARVNNSNYTKTYGFPVRCLKD
;
A
#
# COMPACT_ATOMS: atom_id res chain seq x y z
N MET A 1 30.17 -58.16 93.31
CA MET A 1 29.78 -57.57 92.01
C MET A 1 30.69 -56.37 91.71
N LYS A 2 31.79 -56.58 90.99
CA LYS A 2 32.72 -55.52 90.51
C LYS A 2 32.33 -55.16 89.07
N ASN A 3 32.05 -53.88 88.76
CA ASN A 3 32.47 -53.16 87.53
C ASN A 3 31.78 -51.79 87.37
N LYS A 4 32.21 -50.78 88.14
CA LYS A 4 31.96 -49.36 87.84
C LYS A 4 33.06 -48.74 86.96
N THR A 5 33.87 -49.55 86.29
CA THR A 5 35.02 -49.13 85.48
C THR A 5 34.77 -49.57 84.04
N ASN A 6 33.89 -48.88 83.30
CA ASN A 6 33.76 -49.20 81.88
C ASN A 6 33.25 -48.08 80.96
N GLN A 7 32.62 -47.00 81.42
CA GLN A 7 32.12 -45.98 80.47
C GLN A 7 33.23 -45.13 79.83
N LYS A 8 34.22 -44.67 80.60
CA LYS A 8 35.37 -43.93 80.03
C LYS A 8 36.28 -44.83 79.18
N GLU A 9 36.47 -46.08 79.58
CA GLU A 9 37.23 -47.06 78.79
C GLU A 9 36.50 -47.49 77.52
N ASN A 10 35.17 -47.63 77.55
CA ASN A 10 34.36 -47.91 76.36
C ASN A 10 34.38 -46.74 75.38
N ILE A 11 34.29 -45.48 75.84
CA ILE A 11 34.43 -44.31 74.97
C ILE A 11 35.86 -44.22 74.40
N SER A 12 36.88 -44.52 75.19
CA SER A 12 38.28 -44.57 74.72
C SER A 12 38.52 -45.69 73.68
N ARG A 13 37.92 -46.87 73.85
CA ARG A 13 37.96 -47.96 72.85
C ARG A 13 37.24 -47.58 71.56
N VAL A 14 36.05 -46.97 71.68
CA VAL A 14 35.30 -46.44 70.53
C VAL A 14 36.08 -45.33 69.82
N LEU A 15 37.03 -44.64 70.47
CA LEU A 15 37.92 -43.61 69.88
C LEU A 15 39.29 -44.11 69.39
N LYS A 16 39.77 -45.31 69.80
CA LYS A 16 41.09 -45.85 69.39
C LYS A 16 41.05 -47.11 68.53
N ASP A 17 40.07 -48.01 68.70
CA ASP A 17 40.06 -49.31 68.01
C ASP A 17 39.64 -49.20 66.52
N LYS A 18 40.26 -50.01 65.66
CA LYS A 18 40.04 -49.99 64.20
C LYS A 18 38.64 -50.48 63.79
N GLU A 19 37.98 -51.27 64.62
CA GLU A 19 36.65 -51.83 64.30
C GLU A 19 35.53 -50.77 64.28
N PHE A 20 35.74 -49.63 64.95
CA PHE A 20 34.75 -48.54 65.02
C PHE A 20 35.00 -47.39 64.03
N ILE A 21 35.90 -47.58 63.05
CA ILE A 21 36.15 -46.62 61.97
C ILE A 21 34.87 -46.15 61.26
N PRO A 22 33.93 -47.02 60.82
CA PRO A 22 32.73 -46.55 60.12
C PRO A 22 31.82 -45.69 61.00
N LEU A 23 31.74 -45.97 62.31
CA LEU A 23 30.97 -45.17 63.26
C LEU A 23 31.60 -43.78 63.46
N ARG A 24 32.93 -43.69 63.56
CA ARG A 24 33.65 -42.40 63.68
C ARG A 24 33.48 -41.55 62.43
N LEU A 25 33.61 -42.14 61.24
CA LEU A 25 33.38 -41.44 59.98
C LEU A 25 31.95 -40.91 59.89
N SER A 26 30.96 -41.70 60.28
CA SER A 26 29.55 -41.27 60.30
C SER A 26 29.33 -40.06 61.21
N VAL A 27 29.86 -40.09 62.44
CA VAL A 27 29.74 -38.95 63.38
C VAL A 27 30.48 -37.71 62.89
N ILE A 28 31.66 -37.88 62.29
CA ILE A 28 32.43 -36.77 61.69
C ILE A 28 31.67 -36.17 60.50
N PHE A 29 31.09 -36.98 59.62
CA PHE A 29 30.27 -36.51 58.50
C PHE A 29 29.05 -35.74 58.98
N LEU A 30 28.40 -36.21 60.06
CA LEU A 30 27.23 -35.53 60.63
C LEU A 30 27.61 -34.17 61.23
N LEU A 31 28.76 -34.07 61.91
CA LEU A 31 29.31 -32.81 62.39
C LEU A 31 29.66 -31.85 61.25
N ILE A 32 30.32 -32.33 60.19
CA ILE A 32 30.64 -31.53 59.00
C ILE A 32 29.36 -31.04 58.32
N PHE A 33 28.34 -31.88 58.22
CA PHE A 33 27.05 -31.52 57.62
C PHE A 33 26.32 -30.43 58.43
N VAL A 34 26.31 -30.53 59.76
CA VAL A 34 25.73 -29.48 60.63
C VAL A 34 26.51 -28.17 60.52
N VAL A 35 27.85 -28.22 60.47
CA VAL A 35 28.69 -27.02 60.33
C VAL A 35 28.51 -26.38 58.95
N THR A 36 28.43 -27.17 57.87
CA THR A 36 28.21 -26.66 56.52
C THR A 36 26.81 -26.07 56.35
N ILE A 37 25.75 -26.69 56.87
CA ILE A 37 24.41 -26.09 56.90
C ILE A 37 24.40 -24.79 57.70
N SER A 38 25.06 -24.76 58.86
CA SER A 38 25.14 -23.55 59.68
C SER A 38 25.91 -22.43 58.97
N TYR A 39 27.03 -22.77 58.30
CA TYR A 39 27.84 -21.83 57.53
C TYR A 39 27.07 -21.28 56.33
N PHE A 40 26.42 -22.14 55.52
CA PHE A 40 25.61 -21.72 54.38
C PHE A 40 24.32 -21.00 54.79
N GLY A 41 23.70 -21.40 55.91
CA GLY A 41 22.53 -20.72 56.49
C GLY A 41 22.87 -19.31 56.96
N LEU A 42 24.00 -19.13 57.65
CA LEU A 42 24.52 -17.82 58.03
C LEU A 42 24.98 -16.99 56.82
N TYR A 43 25.56 -17.62 55.80
CA TYR A 43 25.93 -16.96 54.55
C TYR A 43 24.68 -16.45 53.79
N LYS A 44 23.59 -17.24 53.76
CA LYS A 44 22.29 -16.81 53.21
C LYS A 44 21.62 -15.72 54.06
N LEU A 45 21.82 -15.71 55.38
CA LEU A 45 21.29 -14.66 56.26
C LEU A 45 22.09 -13.34 56.19
N LYS A 46 23.41 -13.39 55.96
CA LYS A 46 24.24 -12.19 55.74
C LYS A 46 24.00 -11.52 54.39
N ASN A 47 23.51 -12.27 53.39
CA ASN A 47 23.10 -11.75 52.09
C ASN A 47 21.60 -11.44 52.01
N LYS A 48 20.92 -11.23 53.15
CA LYS A 48 19.73 -10.39 53.16
C LYS A 48 20.20 -8.97 52.85
N ILE A 49 20.26 -8.65 51.57
CA ILE A 49 20.09 -7.29 51.10
C ILE A 49 18.81 -6.84 51.80
N PHE A 50 18.93 -5.87 52.71
CA PHE A 50 17.79 -5.06 53.06
C PHE A 50 17.30 -4.54 51.71
N ALA A 51 16.18 -5.08 51.22
CA ALA A 51 15.34 -4.33 50.31
C ALA A 51 14.92 -3.13 51.14
N THR A 52 15.74 -2.09 51.10
CA THR A 52 15.24 -0.75 51.32
C THR A 52 14.19 -0.60 50.24
N ASP A 53 12.92 -0.59 50.66
CA ASP A 53 11.83 0.00 49.89
C ASP A 53 12.20 1.47 49.65
N TYR A 54 13.06 1.70 48.67
CA TYR A 54 13.08 2.94 47.95
C TYR A 54 12.29 2.64 46.69
N SER A 55 10.97 2.60 46.88
CA SER A 55 10.04 2.99 45.84
C SER A 55 10.39 4.43 45.45
N TRP A 56 11.33 4.56 44.51
CA TRP A 56 11.48 5.81 43.79
C TRP A 56 10.23 5.94 42.93
N THR A 57 9.19 6.53 43.50
CA THR A 57 8.18 7.21 42.71
C THR A 57 8.82 8.54 42.38
N GLN A 58 9.29 8.68 41.14
CA GLN A 58 9.55 9.99 40.57
C GLN A 58 8.20 10.70 40.50
N SER A 59 7.85 11.37 41.58
CA SER A 59 6.55 12.02 41.77
C SER A 59 6.44 13.32 40.99
N ASP A 60 7.55 13.80 40.44
CA ASP A 60 7.58 15.06 39.71
C ASP A 60 8.66 15.10 38.62
N TRP A 61 8.27 15.56 37.43
CA TRP A 61 9.12 15.89 36.29
C TRP A 61 9.02 17.40 35.95
N SER A 62 8.70 18.25 36.93
CA SER A 62 8.34 19.67 36.74
C SER A 62 9.48 20.64 36.42
N ALA A 63 10.74 20.21 36.31
CA ALA A 63 11.84 21.15 36.08
C ALA A 63 12.41 21.05 34.65
N GLY A 64 12.34 22.18 33.94
CA GLY A 64 12.96 22.37 32.63
C GLY A 64 14.49 22.32 32.65
N GLU A 65 15.05 22.38 31.44
CA GLU A 65 16.45 22.14 31.06
C GLU A 65 17.51 22.89 31.92
N ASP A 66 18.46 22.15 32.50
CA ASP A 66 19.75 22.66 32.99
C ASP A 66 20.87 21.99 32.17
N GLN A 67 21.49 22.78 31.27
CA GLN A 67 22.55 22.34 30.36
C GLN A 67 23.96 22.43 30.96
N VAL A 68 24.09 22.81 32.24
CA VAL A 68 25.39 23.15 32.83
C VAL A 68 25.77 22.21 33.98
N THR A 69 24.80 21.57 34.63
CA THR A 69 25.06 20.72 35.80
C THR A 69 25.22 19.24 35.43
N THR A 70 26.45 18.73 35.53
CA THR A 70 26.69 17.30 35.78
C THR A 70 26.27 16.97 37.20
N ALA A 71 25.46 15.93 37.37
CA ALA A 71 25.04 15.47 38.70
C ALA A 71 26.25 15.09 39.55
N ASP A 72 26.55 15.88 40.58
CA ASP A 72 27.56 15.54 41.57
C ASP A 72 26.90 14.74 42.70
N TYR A 73 27.10 13.43 42.67
CA TYR A 73 26.76 12.55 43.79
C TYR A 73 27.98 11.74 44.18
N ASN A 74 28.30 11.75 45.47
CA ASN A 74 29.46 11.14 46.12
C ASN A 74 29.52 9.59 46.09
N ASN A 75 28.80 8.93 45.18
CA ASN A 75 28.83 7.47 45.04
C ASN A 75 28.59 7.02 43.59
N ASN A 76 29.70 6.99 42.83
CA ASN A 76 30.00 6.07 41.72
C ASN A 76 28.91 5.68 40.70
N ALA A 77 28.43 6.65 39.93
CA ALA A 77 27.91 6.36 38.59
C ALA A 77 28.28 7.46 37.59
N THR A 78 29.57 7.60 37.28
CA THR A 78 30.02 8.38 36.13
C THR A 78 29.75 7.59 34.85
N ASN A 79 29.11 8.24 33.85
CA ASN A 79 28.75 7.76 32.49
C ASN A 79 27.29 7.36 32.21
N TRP A 80 26.31 7.86 32.95
CA TRP A 80 24.91 7.71 32.56
C TRP A 80 24.41 8.94 31.80
N THR A 81 24.12 8.79 30.51
CA THR A 81 23.42 9.80 29.70
C THR A 81 21.92 9.75 30.03
N LYS A 82 21.38 10.85 30.57
CA LYS A 82 19.93 11.01 30.78
C LYS A 82 19.22 11.21 29.43
N TYR A 83 18.05 10.59 29.26
CA TYR A 83 17.15 10.84 28.13
C TYR A 83 15.80 11.37 28.66
N TYR A 84 15.19 12.33 27.95
CA TYR A 84 13.85 12.86 28.22
C TYR A 84 12.97 12.82 26.97
N SER A 85 11.65 12.84 27.18
CA SER A 85 10.57 12.90 26.18
C SER A 85 10.76 14.04 25.16
N ALA A 86 10.34 13.83 23.91
CA ALA A 86 10.44 14.80 22.81
C ALA A 86 9.60 16.09 23.02
N SER A 87 8.74 16.15 24.04
CA SER A 87 7.94 17.32 24.37
C SER A 87 7.57 17.37 25.85
N SER A 88 7.48 18.59 26.41
CA SER A 88 7.00 18.88 27.77
C SER A 88 5.49 18.62 27.99
N SER A 89 4.77 18.23 26.94
CA SER A 89 3.32 17.95 26.98
C SER A 89 2.96 16.45 27.06
N LEU A 90 3.94 15.55 27.12
CA LEU A 90 3.71 14.10 27.27
C LEU A 90 4.16 13.61 28.65
N THR A 91 3.20 13.17 29.47
CA THR A 91 3.46 12.41 30.71
C THR A 91 3.01 10.96 30.51
N ILE A 92 3.90 10.00 30.78
CA ILE A 92 3.66 8.57 30.55
C ILE A 92 3.38 7.86 31.88
N GLY A 93 2.26 7.13 31.95
CA GLY A 93 1.97 6.12 32.98
C GLY A 93 2.33 4.70 32.49
N ASN A 94 1.89 3.66 33.22
CA ASN A 94 2.26 2.26 32.90
C ASN A 94 1.74 1.75 31.53
N ASP A 95 0.81 2.46 30.89
CA ASP A 95 0.40 2.27 29.50
C ASP A 95 0.18 3.65 28.85
N ILE A 96 0.42 3.78 27.54
CA ILE A 96 -0.17 4.86 26.74
C ILE A 96 -1.51 4.34 26.23
N SER A 97 -2.59 4.72 26.94
CA SER A 97 -3.97 4.47 26.53
C SER A 97 -4.60 5.77 26.05
N LEU A 98 -5.11 5.79 24.82
CA LEU A 98 -6.01 6.83 24.34
C LEU A 98 -7.42 6.49 24.83
N SER A 99 -7.71 6.86 26.08
CA SER A 99 -9.06 6.81 26.64
C SER A 99 -9.85 8.02 26.16
N PHE A 100 -10.87 7.80 25.33
CA PHE A 100 -11.84 8.84 24.98
C PHE A 100 -12.88 8.95 26.08
N ASP A 101 -12.87 10.07 26.81
CA ASP A 101 -13.91 10.38 27.79
C ASP A 101 -15.06 11.10 27.07
N ILE A 102 -16.01 10.32 26.53
CA ILE A 102 -17.24 10.85 25.95
C ILE A 102 -18.37 10.49 26.91
N ALA A 103 -19.04 11.50 27.48
CA ALA A 103 -20.11 11.34 28.47
C ALA A 103 -21.36 10.61 27.94
N THR A 104 -21.41 10.28 26.65
CA THR A 104 -22.38 9.36 26.06
C THR A 104 -21.73 8.59 24.91
N SER A 105 -21.47 7.31 25.09
CA SER A 105 -21.23 6.37 24.01
C SER A 105 -22.54 5.66 23.65
N THR A 106 -22.88 5.62 22.37
CA THR A 106 -23.84 4.66 21.84
C THR A 106 -23.02 3.48 21.32
N ASP A 107 -22.93 2.45 22.14
CA ASP A 107 -22.26 1.20 21.79
C ASP A 107 -23.16 0.45 20.80
N THR A 108 -22.83 0.45 19.51
CA THR A 108 -23.45 -0.48 18.56
C THR A 108 -22.65 -1.77 18.60
N THR A 109 -23.16 -2.77 19.31
CA THR A 109 -22.65 -4.14 19.24
C THR A 109 -22.92 -4.68 17.83
N ASP A 110 -21.96 -4.52 16.92
CA ASP A 110 -21.94 -5.32 15.70
C ASP A 110 -20.70 -6.21 15.70
N THR A 111 -20.92 -7.41 15.17
CA THR A 111 -20.07 -8.60 15.08
C THR A 111 -18.64 -8.31 14.64
N ASN A 112 -18.40 -7.19 13.96
CA ASN A 112 -17.09 -6.78 13.44
C ASN A 112 -16.12 -6.24 14.51
N PHE A 113 -16.59 -5.74 15.67
CA PHE A 113 -15.69 -5.35 16.77
C PHE A 113 -15.05 -6.57 17.44
N ASN A 114 -15.73 -7.74 17.38
CA ASN A 114 -15.23 -9.01 17.89
C ASN A 114 -14.27 -9.74 16.91
N SER A 115 -14.04 -9.22 15.70
CA SER A 115 -13.17 -9.87 14.69
C SER A 115 -11.74 -9.34 14.62
N GLY A 116 -11.33 -8.43 15.53
CA GLY A 116 -9.92 -8.12 15.78
C GLY A 116 -9.10 -7.59 14.60
N THR A 117 -9.70 -6.79 13.70
CA THR A 117 -8.97 -6.24 12.55
C THR A 117 -8.28 -4.93 12.95
N THR A 118 -6.95 -4.98 13.11
CA THR A 118 -6.11 -3.83 13.44
C THR A 118 -5.59 -3.18 12.16
N SER A 119 -5.77 -1.85 12.01
CA SER A 119 -5.07 -1.06 11.00
C SER A 119 -4.29 0.07 11.66
N THR A 120 -3.03 0.24 11.25
CA THR A 120 -2.06 1.16 11.84
C THR A 120 -2.29 2.58 11.33
N VAL A 121 -2.63 3.52 12.23
CA VAL A 121 -2.66 4.96 11.92
C VAL A 121 -1.61 5.67 12.77
N PHE A 122 -0.66 6.35 12.13
CA PHE A 122 0.24 7.30 12.77
C PHE A 122 -0.45 8.66 12.87
N VAL A 123 -0.43 9.28 14.06
CA VAL A 123 -0.94 10.65 14.27
C VAL A 123 0.22 11.56 14.63
N SER A 124 0.38 12.67 13.91
CA SER A 124 1.12 13.84 14.36
C SER A 124 0.22 15.06 14.25
N SER A 125 0.00 15.79 15.35
CA SER A 125 -0.63 17.10 15.29
C SER A 125 0.04 18.07 16.28
N THR A 126 0.13 19.33 15.89
CA THR A 126 0.61 20.44 16.72
C THR A 126 -0.58 21.36 17.05
N GLY A 127 -1.02 21.35 18.31
CA GLY A 127 -2.10 22.23 18.79
C GLY A 127 -2.88 21.68 20.00
N SER A 128 -3.59 22.55 20.71
CA SER A 128 -4.31 22.27 21.97
C SER A 128 -5.62 21.46 21.82
N SER A 129 -5.88 20.86 20.66
CA SER A 129 -7.07 20.03 20.40
C SER A 129 -6.74 19.03 19.29
N ALA A 130 -6.14 17.89 19.67
CA ALA A 130 -5.91 16.77 18.76
C ALA A 130 -7.08 15.79 18.88
N SER A 131 -7.77 15.52 17.77
CA SER A 131 -8.77 14.46 17.68
C SER A 131 -8.20 13.32 16.83
N LEU A 132 -8.22 12.09 17.34
CA LEU A 132 -7.97 10.88 16.56
C LEU A 132 -9.32 10.36 16.08
N VAL A 133 -9.55 10.42 14.77
CA VAL A 133 -10.74 9.88 14.12
C VAL A 133 -10.32 8.64 13.33
N LEU A 134 -10.92 7.49 13.66
CA LEU A 134 -10.81 6.30 12.82
C LEU A 134 -11.81 6.44 11.68
N LEU A 135 -11.28 6.66 10.48
CA LEU A 135 -12.11 6.76 9.29
C LEU A 135 -12.60 5.37 8.88
N LYS A 136 -13.89 5.29 8.55
CA LYS A 136 -14.58 4.07 8.13
C LYS A 136 -14.05 3.61 6.76
N PRO A 137 -13.82 2.31 6.56
CA PRO A 137 -13.38 1.80 5.27
C PRO A 137 -14.47 1.96 4.21
N GLY A 138 -14.08 1.83 2.94
CA GLY A 138 -15.04 1.77 1.83
C GLY A 138 -16.13 0.70 2.05
N GLY A 139 -17.37 1.03 1.70
CA GLY A 139 -18.55 0.19 1.89
C GLY A 139 -19.18 0.26 3.29
N ALA A 140 -18.54 0.91 4.26
CA ALA A 140 -19.15 1.14 5.58
C ALA A 140 -20.24 2.22 5.52
N SER A 141 -21.21 2.17 6.43
CA SER A 141 -22.26 3.20 6.50
C SER A 141 -21.71 4.54 6.96
N CYS A 142 -22.16 5.63 6.34
CA CYS A 142 -21.72 6.99 6.66
C CYS A 142 -22.87 7.99 6.60
N THR A 143 -22.72 9.11 7.30
CA THR A 143 -23.62 10.26 7.15
C THR A 143 -22.93 11.49 6.54
N THR A 144 -21.62 11.58 6.66
CA THR A 144 -20.79 12.68 6.13
C THR A 144 -19.48 12.14 5.54
N ASP A 145 -18.89 12.88 4.59
CA ASP A 145 -17.64 12.52 3.89
C ASP A 145 -16.47 12.30 4.86
N ASN A 146 -16.41 13.10 5.93
CA ASN A 146 -15.35 13.08 6.93
C ASN A 146 -15.36 11.82 7.81
N GLU A 147 -16.38 10.97 7.70
CA GLU A 147 -16.39 9.66 8.36
C GLU A 147 -15.64 8.60 7.55
N CYS A 148 -15.36 8.83 6.28
CA CYS A 148 -14.87 7.81 5.36
C CYS A 148 -13.38 7.97 5.09
N SER A 149 -12.63 6.86 5.10
CA SER A 149 -11.19 6.87 4.81
C SER A 149 -10.90 7.27 3.37
N THR A 150 -11.92 7.13 2.54
CA THR A 150 -11.98 7.47 1.14
C THR A 150 -12.39 8.92 0.88
N GLY A 151 -12.77 9.67 1.93
CA GLY A 151 -13.17 11.08 1.84
C GLY A 151 -14.50 11.33 1.15
N GLY A 152 -15.35 10.32 0.98
CA GLY A 152 -16.64 10.47 0.31
C GLY A 152 -17.73 9.54 0.87
N CYS A 153 -18.91 10.11 1.09
CA CYS A 153 -20.12 9.44 1.55
C CYS A 153 -21.25 9.63 0.54
N SER A 154 -21.72 8.55 -0.08
CA SER A 154 -22.82 8.61 -1.05
C SER A 154 -23.77 7.44 -0.86
N GLY A 155 -25.08 7.71 -0.91
CA GLY A 155 -26.11 6.70 -0.63
C GLY A 155 -26.04 6.13 0.79
N GLY A 156 -25.45 6.86 1.74
CA GLY A 156 -25.23 6.41 3.10
C GLY A 156 -24.09 5.40 3.26
N LEU A 157 -23.22 5.25 2.24
CA LEU A 157 -22.06 4.37 2.26
C LEU A 157 -20.77 5.12 1.89
N CYS A 158 -19.67 4.75 2.53
CA CYS A 158 -18.35 5.25 2.21
C CYS A 158 -17.96 4.76 0.83
N VAL A 159 -17.89 5.67 -0.15
CA VAL A 159 -17.56 5.31 -1.52
C VAL A 159 -16.05 5.24 -1.68
N VAL A 160 -15.55 4.16 -2.25
CA VAL A 160 -14.14 4.10 -2.69
C VAL A 160 -14.07 4.86 -4.01
N PRO A 161 -13.34 5.98 -4.09
CA PRO A 161 -13.17 6.67 -5.35
C PRO A 161 -12.47 5.72 -6.34
N PRO A 162 -12.76 5.77 -7.65
CA PRO A 162 -12.29 4.75 -8.59
C PRO A 162 -10.76 4.53 -8.56
N CYS A 163 -9.99 5.61 -8.40
CA CYS A 163 -8.53 5.51 -8.31
C CYS A 163 -8.04 5.13 -6.91
N ALA A 164 -8.93 4.95 -5.93
CA ALA A 164 -8.64 4.66 -4.53
C ALA A 164 -7.72 5.70 -3.89
N GLY A 165 -7.89 6.97 -4.26
CA GLY A 165 -7.09 8.10 -3.77
C GLY A 165 -5.70 8.22 -4.41
N LEU A 166 -5.34 7.35 -5.36
CA LEU A 166 -4.10 7.46 -6.12
C LEU A 166 -4.22 8.56 -7.18
N THR A 167 -3.20 9.40 -7.27
CA THR A 167 -3.09 10.46 -8.28
C THR A 167 -2.14 10.12 -9.42
N SER A 168 -1.28 9.12 -9.22
CA SER A 168 -0.33 8.62 -10.23
C SER A 168 0.06 7.17 -9.97
N LEU A 169 0.58 6.50 -11.00
CA LEU A 169 1.15 5.16 -10.93
C LEU A 169 2.47 5.08 -11.69
N ASP A 170 3.49 4.51 -11.05
CA ASP A 170 4.76 4.20 -11.72
C ASP A 170 4.69 2.86 -12.47
N TYR A 171 4.96 2.89 -13.76
CA TYR A 171 4.99 1.70 -14.61
C TYR A 171 6.01 1.82 -15.72
N SER A 172 6.85 0.79 -15.89
CA SER A 172 7.89 0.73 -16.94
C SER A 172 8.83 1.95 -16.94
N GLY A 173 9.21 2.42 -15.75
CA GLY A 173 10.14 3.56 -15.57
C GLY A 173 9.53 4.93 -15.88
N GLN A 174 8.21 5.04 -15.95
CA GLN A 174 7.47 6.29 -16.14
C GLN A 174 6.36 6.42 -15.10
N THR A 175 6.04 7.65 -14.73
CA THR A 175 4.92 7.98 -13.86
C THR A 175 3.76 8.42 -14.72
N TYR A 176 2.62 7.74 -14.61
CA TYR A 176 1.37 8.07 -15.29
C TYR A 176 0.42 8.74 -14.30
N GLY A 177 -0.13 9.90 -14.63
CA GLY A 177 -1.21 10.51 -13.86
C GLY A 177 -2.47 9.66 -13.95
N LEU A 178 -3.30 9.73 -12.91
CA LEU A 178 -4.60 9.06 -12.85
C LEU A 178 -5.71 10.10 -12.83
N VAL A 179 -6.81 9.80 -13.53
CA VAL A 179 -8.00 10.64 -13.56
C VAL A 179 -9.25 9.82 -13.30
N GLU A 180 -10.07 10.31 -12.39
CA GLU A 180 -11.37 9.74 -12.07
C GLU A 180 -12.44 10.36 -12.95
N ILE A 181 -13.18 9.52 -13.68
CA ILE A 181 -14.29 9.97 -14.50
C ILE A 181 -15.46 9.01 -14.27
N GLY A 182 -16.49 9.51 -13.57
CA GLY A 182 -17.59 8.69 -13.11
C GLY A 182 -17.11 7.60 -12.16
N THR A 183 -17.37 6.35 -12.52
CA THR A 183 -16.98 5.18 -11.72
C THR A 183 -15.66 4.57 -12.20
N GLN A 184 -14.95 5.21 -13.13
CA GLN A 184 -13.78 4.67 -13.78
C GLN A 184 -12.51 5.45 -13.42
N CYS A 185 -11.40 4.73 -13.26
CA CYS A 185 -10.08 5.31 -13.06
C CYS A 185 -9.20 5.08 -14.28
N TRP A 186 -8.82 6.17 -14.94
CA TRP A 186 -8.11 6.15 -16.21
C TRP A 186 -6.69 6.65 -16.05
N PHE A 187 -5.78 6.15 -16.89
CA PHE A 187 -4.52 6.85 -17.14
C PHE A 187 -4.80 8.20 -17.82
N ALA A 188 -4.14 9.25 -17.34
CA ALA A 188 -4.24 10.61 -17.86
C ALA A 188 -3.41 10.80 -19.14
N GLU A 189 -2.38 9.97 -19.35
CA GLU A 189 -1.52 9.99 -20.54
C GLU A 189 -1.69 8.72 -21.40
N HIS A 190 -1.30 8.81 -22.66
CA HIS A 190 -1.12 7.62 -23.49
C HIS A 190 0.04 6.77 -22.98
N LEU A 191 -0.13 5.45 -23.02
CA LEU A 191 0.90 4.52 -22.61
C LEU A 191 2.15 4.65 -23.48
N ASN A 192 3.34 4.55 -22.88
CA ASN A 192 4.61 4.73 -23.57
C ASN A 192 5.63 3.63 -23.20
N VAL A 193 5.20 2.37 -23.20
CA VAL A 193 6.02 1.22 -22.81
C VAL A 193 6.59 0.45 -24.00
N GLY A 194 7.63 -0.33 -23.75
CA GLY A 194 8.26 -1.19 -24.75
C GLY A 194 9.40 -0.55 -25.55
N THR A 195 9.91 -1.31 -26.50
CA THR A 195 11.08 -0.97 -27.33
C THR A 195 10.64 -0.24 -28.60
N LYS A 196 11.31 0.88 -28.91
CA LYS A 196 11.04 1.61 -30.15
C LYS A 196 11.52 0.81 -31.36
N LEU A 197 10.63 0.62 -32.32
CA LEU A 197 10.96 0.06 -33.63
C LEU A 197 11.89 0.98 -34.43
N ALA A 198 12.69 0.38 -35.31
CA ALA A 198 13.71 1.09 -36.06
C ALA A 198 13.12 2.15 -37.02
N SER A 199 11.95 1.86 -37.58
CA SER A 199 11.25 2.77 -38.49
C SER A 199 9.74 2.54 -38.45
N GLY A 200 8.98 3.47 -39.00
CA GLY A 200 7.54 3.36 -39.17
C GLY A 200 7.20 2.11 -39.97
N SER A 201 7.95 1.80 -41.04
CA SER A 201 7.72 0.64 -41.89
C SER A 201 8.06 -0.70 -41.25
N THR A 202 8.83 -0.73 -40.16
CA THR A 202 9.10 -1.95 -39.40
C THR A 202 7.86 -2.36 -38.62
N MET A 203 7.36 -3.57 -38.81
CA MET A 203 6.22 -4.11 -38.06
C MET A 203 6.69 -4.82 -36.78
N PRO A 204 5.88 -4.81 -35.71
CA PRO A 204 6.11 -5.66 -34.55
C PRO A 204 6.11 -7.13 -34.98
N SER A 205 7.03 -7.90 -34.42
CA SER A 205 7.30 -9.29 -34.81
C SER A 205 7.63 -10.20 -33.64
N ASN A 206 7.90 -9.66 -32.45
CA ASN A 206 8.34 -10.42 -31.29
C ASN A 206 7.41 -10.20 -30.10
N ASN A 207 6.49 -11.15 -29.90
CA ASN A 207 5.49 -11.11 -28.84
C ASN A 207 6.05 -11.22 -27.40
N SER A 208 7.35 -11.46 -27.23
CA SER A 208 8.00 -11.51 -25.92
C SER A 208 8.52 -10.15 -25.47
N ILE A 209 8.51 -9.15 -26.36
CA ILE A 209 8.87 -7.77 -26.05
C ILE A 209 7.74 -6.88 -26.51
N ILE A 210 7.40 -5.87 -25.72
CA ILE A 210 6.45 -4.86 -26.20
C ILE A 210 7.18 -4.01 -27.23
N GLU A 211 6.61 -3.86 -28.42
CA GLU A 211 7.16 -3.08 -29.52
C GLU A 211 6.28 -1.88 -29.82
N LYS A 212 6.88 -0.72 -30.09
CA LYS A 212 6.13 0.51 -30.37
C LYS A 212 6.74 1.34 -31.48
N TRP A 213 5.90 2.15 -32.10
CA TRP A 213 6.37 3.32 -32.85
C TRP A 213 6.28 4.57 -31.99
N CYS A 214 7.22 5.48 -32.21
CA CYS A 214 7.09 6.88 -31.80
C CYS A 214 6.72 7.70 -33.02
N TYR A 215 5.86 8.70 -32.86
CA TYR A 215 5.46 9.55 -33.98
C TYR A 215 6.69 10.13 -34.71
N SER A 216 6.68 10.07 -36.05
CA SER A 216 7.81 10.50 -36.91
C SER A 216 9.14 9.81 -36.59
N ASN A 217 9.12 8.61 -36.01
CA ASN A 217 10.29 7.82 -35.57
C ASN A 217 11.21 8.53 -34.54
N SER A 218 10.75 9.61 -33.91
CA SER A 218 11.52 10.37 -32.94
C SER A 218 11.25 9.89 -31.51
N THR A 219 12.30 9.58 -30.74
CA THR A 219 12.16 9.18 -29.32
C THR A 219 11.55 10.29 -28.46
N VAL A 220 11.83 11.56 -28.77
CA VAL A 220 11.25 12.72 -28.09
C VAL A 220 9.72 12.69 -28.21
N ASN A 221 9.22 12.34 -29.39
CA ASN A 221 7.78 12.27 -29.64
C ASN A 221 7.09 11.14 -28.87
N CYS A 222 7.80 10.07 -28.48
CA CYS A 222 7.22 9.07 -27.58
C CYS A 222 6.93 9.65 -26.20
N THR A 223 7.85 10.46 -25.66
CA THR A 223 7.66 11.12 -24.36
C THR A 223 6.52 12.13 -24.42
N THR A 224 6.36 12.84 -25.54
CA THR A 224 5.30 13.86 -25.70
C THR A 224 3.92 13.26 -26.00
N TYR A 225 3.85 12.22 -26.85
CA TYR A 225 2.59 11.75 -27.43
C TYR A 225 2.18 10.34 -27.01
N GLY A 226 3.06 9.60 -26.33
CA GLY A 226 2.92 8.18 -26.06
C GLY A 226 3.42 7.29 -27.20
N GLY A 227 3.34 5.99 -26.97
CA GLY A 227 3.61 4.97 -27.97
C GLY A 227 2.42 4.73 -28.88
N LEU A 228 2.71 4.34 -30.12
CA LEU A 228 1.72 3.88 -31.09
C LEU A 228 1.89 2.36 -31.26
N TYR A 229 0.79 1.64 -31.15
CA TYR A 229 0.77 0.17 -31.12
C TYR A 229 -0.23 -0.36 -32.15
N THR A 230 0.08 -1.52 -32.73
CA THR A 230 -0.97 -2.30 -33.41
C THR A 230 -1.99 -2.78 -32.38
N TRP A 231 -3.19 -3.13 -32.83
CA TRP A 231 -4.21 -3.63 -31.92
C TRP A 231 -3.80 -4.94 -31.23
N ALA A 232 -3.16 -5.86 -31.97
CA ALA A 232 -2.67 -7.10 -31.36
C ALA A 232 -1.58 -6.81 -30.32
N GLU A 233 -0.65 -5.92 -30.63
CA GLU A 233 0.42 -5.50 -29.71
C GLU A 233 -0.15 -4.87 -28.44
N ALA A 234 -1.09 -3.93 -28.57
CA ALA A 234 -1.80 -3.30 -27.45
C ALA A 234 -2.45 -4.33 -26.51
N ASN A 235 -3.02 -5.39 -27.07
CA ASN A 235 -3.68 -6.46 -26.33
C ASN A 235 -2.72 -7.61 -25.95
N GLN A 236 -1.41 -7.49 -26.17
CA GLN A 236 -0.40 -8.55 -25.98
C GLN A 236 -0.77 -9.88 -26.67
N LEU A 237 -1.29 -9.79 -27.90
CA LEU A 237 -1.68 -10.93 -28.72
C LEU A 237 -0.68 -11.15 -29.85
N ALA A 238 -0.61 -12.39 -30.33
CA ALA A 238 0.18 -12.75 -31.50
C ALA A 238 -0.13 -11.85 -32.71
N ALA A 239 0.89 -11.46 -33.47
CA ALA A 239 0.75 -10.55 -34.61
C ALA A 239 -0.28 -11.01 -35.66
N THR A 240 -0.54 -12.31 -35.78
CA THR A 240 -1.60 -12.88 -36.64
C THR A 240 -2.99 -12.34 -36.31
N CYS A 241 -3.24 -11.98 -35.04
CA CYS A 241 -4.48 -11.38 -34.56
C CYS A 241 -4.79 -10.01 -35.16
N ASN A 242 -3.83 -9.37 -35.84
CA ASN A 242 -4.09 -8.19 -36.66
C ASN A 242 -4.87 -8.50 -37.96
N THR A 243 -4.94 -9.77 -38.35
CA THR A 243 -5.61 -10.21 -39.59
C THR A 243 -6.67 -11.29 -39.35
N THR A 244 -6.63 -11.97 -38.20
CA THR A 244 -7.59 -13.00 -37.79
C THR A 244 -8.26 -12.63 -36.48
N SER A 245 -9.44 -13.20 -36.22
CA SER A 245 -10.07 -13.11 -34.91
C SER A 245 -9.26 -13.84 -33.85
N CYS A 246 -9.19 -13.27 -32.66
CA CYS A 246 -8.52 -13.88 -31.51
C CYS A 246 -9.39 -13.75 -30.26
N ILE A 247 -9.23 -14.70 -29.34
CA ILE A 247 -9.92 -14.68 -28.04
C ILE A 247 -9.11 -13.81 -27.09
N LEU A 248 -9.78 -12.87 -26.43
CA LEU A 248 -9.18 -12.00 -25.42
C LEU A 248 -9.60 -12.45 -24.03
N PRO A 249 -8.72 -12.32 -23.03
CA PRO A 249 -9.14 -12.38 -21.63
C PRO A 249 -10.05 -11.18 -21.31
N THR A 250 -10.95 -11.35 -20.35
CA THR A 250 -11.87 -10.30 -19.89
C THR A 250 -11.64 -10.06 -18.38
N PRO A 251 -11.09 -8.90 -17.98
CA PRO A 251 -10.60 -7.81 -18.82
C PRO A 251 -9.29 -8.17 -19.56
N SER A 252 -9.02 -7.48 -20.68
CA SER A 252 -7.79 -7.66 -21.46
C SER A 252 -6.68 -6.80 -20.89
N GLN A 253 -5.86 -7.36 -19.98
CA GLN A 253 -4.73 -6.64 -19.39
C GLN A 253 -3.89 -5.96 -20.48
N GLY A 254 -3.61 -6.68 -21.57
CA GLY A 254 -2.80 -6.18 -22.67
C GLY A 254 -1.47 -5.62 -22.15
N ILE A 255 -0.99 -4.53 -22.72
CA ILE A 255 0.27 -3.88 -22.31
C ILE A 255 0.17 -3.02 -21.04
N CYS A 256 -0.96 -3.06 -20.34
CA CYS A 256 -1.15 -2.35 -19.07
C CYS A 256 -0.48 -3.07 -17.88
N PRO A 257 -0.21 -2.35 -16.77
CA PRO A 257 0.24 -2.98 -15.54
C PRO A 257 -0.80 -3.95 -14.96
N ALA A 258 -0.38 -4.83 -14.05
CA ALA A 258 -1.30 -5.70 -13.33
C ALA A 258 -2.33 -4.90 -12.53
N GLY A 259 -3.61 -5.33 -12.56
CA GLY A 259 -4.74 -4.59 -11.98
C GLY A 259 -5.28 -3.48 -12.90
N TRP A 260 -4.81 -3.43 -14.14
CA TRP A 260 -5.24 -2.48 -15.17
C TRP A 260 -5.35 -3.20 -16.52
N HIS A 261 -6.20 -2.68 -17.39
CA HIS A 261 -6.47 -3.29 -18.69
C HIS A 261 -6.67 -2.25 -19.80
N ILE A 262 -6.61 -2.73 -21.05
CA ILE A 262 -6.98 -1.93 -22.22
C ILE A 262 -8.51 -1.88 -22.29
N PRO A 263 -9.13 -0.69 -22.29
CA PRO A 263 -10.57 -0.54 -22.17
C PRO A 263 -11.33 -1.18 -23.33
N THR A 264 -12.43 -1.85 -23.02
CA THR A 264 -13.40 -2.34 -24.01
C THR A 264 -14.21 -1.18 -24.60
N ASP A 265 -14.93 -1.46 -25.69
CA ASP A 265 -15.80 -0.49 -26.35
C ASP A 265 -16.86 0.00 -25.36
N ASP A 266 -17.46 -0.90 -24.58
CA ASP A 266 -18.52 -0.60 -23.62
C ASP A 266 -18.01 0.19 -22.40
N GLU A 267 -16.74 0.01 -22.00
CA GLU A 267 -16.13 0.84 -20.96
C GLU A 267 -15.87 2.27 -21.44
N ILE A 268 -15.44 2.46 -22.69
CA ILE A 268 -15.34 3.80 -23.28
C ILE A 268 -16.73 4.42 -23.45
N LYS A 269 -17.75 3.63 -23.80
CA LYS A 269 -19.14 4.10 -23.84
C LYS A 269 -19.63 4.56 -22.47
N THR A 270 -19.25 3.85 -21.40
CA THR A 270 -19.59 4.24 -20.02
C THR A 270 -19.01 5.61 -19.67
N LEU A 271 -17.75 5.86 -20.03
CA LEU A 271 -17.11 7.17 -19.95
C LEU A 271 -17.90 8.25 -20.71
N GLU A 272 -18.25 7.99 -21.96
CA GLU A 272 -18.99 8.93 -22.81
C GLU A 272 -20.40 9.25 -22.27
N VAL A 273 -21.11 8.25 -21.75
CA VAL A 273 -22.44 8.42 -21.12
C VAL A 273 -22.35 9.22 -19.84
N TYR A 274 -21.32 8.98 -19.02
CA TYR A 274 -21.08 9.78 -17.81
C TYR A 274 -20.90 11.28 -18.14
N LEU A 275 -20.27 11.59 -19.27
CA LEU A 275 -20.11 12.96 -19.78
C LEU A 275 -21.37 13.52 -20.48
N GLY A 276 -22.51 12.83 -20.37
CA GLY A 276 -23.81 13.30 -20.84
C GLY A 276 -24.23 12.83 -22.24
N MET A 277 -23.53 11.86 -22.84
CA MET A 277 -23.99 11.26 -24.10
C MET A 277 -25.27 10.44 -23.88
N CYS A 278 -26.25 10.54 -24.78
CA CYS A 278 -27.46 9.73 -24.69
C CYS A 278 -27.19 8.24 -24.89
N THR A 279 -28.00 7.40 -24.24
CA THR A 279 -27.92 5.93 -24.35
C THR A 279 -28.71 5.40 -25.53
N GLY A 280 -28.33 4.21 -26.03
CA GLY A 280 -29.00 3.53 -27.14
C GLY A 280 -28.45 3.88 -28.53
N SER A 281 -29.21 3.48 -29.55
CA SER A 281 -28.78 3.49 -30.97
C SER A 281 -29.27 4.68 -31.79
N GLY A 282 -29.91 5.67 -31.14
CA GLY A 282 -30.32 6.91 -31.80
C GLY A 282 -29.13 7.66 -32.40
N ALA A 283 -29.37 8.46 -33.45
CA ALA A 283 -28.32 9.28 -34.03
C ALA A 283 -27.74 10.22 -32.96
N GLY A 284 -26.42 10.12 -32.73
CA GLY A 284 -25.74 10.88 -31.67
C GLY A 284 -25.67 10.18 -30.31
N CYS A 285 -26.29 9.01 -30.14
CA CYS A 285 -26.19 8.23 -28.91
C CYS A 285 -25.04 7.24 -28.93
N VAL A 286 -24.78 6.65 -27.77
CA VAL A 286 -23.55 5.90 -27.48
C VAL A 286 -23.39 4.60 -28.29
N ASP A 287 -24.44 4.05 -28.89
CA ASP A 287 -24.32 2.90 -29.80
C ASP A 287 -24.23 3.29 -31.28
N ALA A 288 -24.29 4.58 -31.61
CA ALA A 288 -24.10 5.04 -32.99
C ALA A 288 -22.64 4.90 -33.43
N ILE A 289 -22.44 4.53 -34.70
CA ILE A 289 -21.14 4.52 -35.38
C ILE A 289 -20.94 5.89 -36.07
N GLY A 290 -19.70 6.37 -36.07
CA GLY A 290 -19.32 7.68 -36.58
C GLY A 290 -19.36 8.76 -35.50
N TYR A 291 -19.57 10.01 -35.91
CA TYR A 291 -19.63 11.14 -34.97
C TYR A 291 -20.90 11.08 -34.12
N ARG A 292 -20.71 11.11 -32.81
CA ARG A 292 -21.77 11.00 -31.81
C ARG A 292 -21.53 11.87 -30.58
N GLY A 293 -22.56 12.02 -29.76
CA GLY A 293 -22.65 13.02 -28.71
C GLY A 293 -22.91 14.40 -29.26
N THR A 294 -22.73 15.38 -28.37
CA THR A 294 -22.87 16.81 -28.65
C THR A 294 -21.53 17.51 -28.51
N ASP A 295 -20.87 17.31 -27.38
CA ASP A 295 -19.65 18.02 -26.98
C ASP A 295 -18.66 17.12 -26.20
N GLN A 296 -18.94 15.83 -26.06
CA GLN A 296 -18.10 14.88 -25.33
C GLN A 296 -16.68 14.80 -25.91
N GLY A 297 -16.50 15.04 -27.21
CA GLY A 297 -15.18 15.15 -27.82
C GLY A 297 -14.42 16.38 -27.31
N THR A 298 -15.08 17.53 -27.17
CA THR A 298 -14.49 18.72 -26.53
C THR A 298 -14.16 18.45 -25.06
N GLN A 299 -15.05 17.80 -24.32
CA GLN A 299 -14.84 17.51 -22.90
C GLN A 299 -13.65 16.56 -22.66
N LEU A 300 -13.40 15.61 -23.58
CA LEU A 300 -12.32 14.62 -23.48
C LEU A 300 -10.96 15.14 -24.01
N LYS A 301 -10.95 16.13 -24.89
CA LYS A 301 -9.72 16.76 -25.43
C LYS A 301 -8.95 17.54 -24.36
N SER A 302 -7.67 17.80 -24.63
CA SER A 302 -6.83 18.67 -23.81
C SER A 302 -7.51 20.03 -23.56
N GLY A 303 -7.58 20.44 -22.29
CA GLY A 303 -8.28 21.66 -21.86
C GLY A 303 -9.80 21.51 -21.72
N GLY A 304 -10.34 20.32 -21.96
CA GLY A 304 -11.74 19.99 -21.67
C GLY A 304 -12.03 19.79 -20.18
N THR A 305 -13.30 19.63 -19.85
CA THR A 305 -13.79 19.57 -18.45
C THR A 305 -13.58 18.21 -17.78
N SER A 306 -13.34 17.14 -18.53
CA SER A 306 -13.26 15.78 -17.97
C SER A 306 -11.91 15.45 -17.32
N GLY A 307 -10.87 16.26 -17.56
CA GLY A 307 -9.50 15.95 -17.15
C GLY A 307 -8.86 14.79 -17.91
N PHE A 308 -9.58 14.12 -18.83
CA PHE A 308 -9.04 13.04 -19.65
C PHE A 308 -7.90 13.51 -20.55
N ASN A 309 -7.98 14.74 -21.06
CA ASN A 309 -6.88 15.41 -21.77
C ASN A 309 -6.29 14.56 -22.92
N ILE A 310 -7.14 14.02 -23.81
CA ILE A 310 -6.63 13.25 -24.95
C ILE A 310 -5.74 14.11 -25.84
N ILE A 311 -4.59 13.55 -26.21
CA ILE A 311 -3.57 14.23 -27.01
C ILE A 311 -3.83 13.92 -28.49
N LEU A 312 -3.80 14.94 -29.34
CA LEU A 312 -3.97 14.82 -30.79
C LEU A 312 -2.67 14.32 -31.46
N SER A 313 -2.21 13.13 -31.05
CA SER A 313 -0.92 12.54 -31.45
C SER A 313 -0.85 12.10 -32.91
N GLY A 314 -1.97 12.03 -33.62
CA GLY A 314 -2.05 11.39 -34.92
C GLY A 314 -1.91 9.87 -34.83
N LEU A 315 -1.56 9.25 -35.95
CA LEU A 315 -1.44 7.80 -36.12
C LEU A 315 -0.18 7.40 -36.90
N ARG A 316 0.15 6.11 -36.86
CA ARG A 316 0.98 5.44 -37.87
C ARG A 316 0.07 4.65 -38.82
N ASN A 317 0.23 4.88 -40.12
CA ASN A 317 -0.62 4.35 -41.20
C ASN A 317 -0.33 2.84 -41.42
N ILE A 318 -0.54 2.24 -42.60
CA ILE A 318 -0.05 0.87 -42.94
C ILE A 318 1.27 0.90 -43.72
N ASP A 319 1.51 1.93 -44.52
CA ASP A 319 2.70 2.09 -45.38
C ASP A 319 4.01 2.51 -44.65
N GLY A 320 3.90 3.02 -43.43
CA GLY A 320 5.01 3.49 -42.60
C GLY A 320 4.90 4.96 -42.24
N SER A 321 4.00 5.68 -42.90
CA SER A 321 3.81 7.11 -42.72
C SER A 321 3.12 7.43 -41.38
N PHE A 322 3.42 8.63 -40.88
CA PHE A 322 2.80 9.21 -39.71
C PHE A 322 1.95 10.40 -40.14
N LEU A 323 0.69 10.44 -39.72
CA LEU A 323 -0.29 11.39 -40.24
C LEU A 323 -1.10 12.02 -39.11
N LEU A 324 -1.70 13.19 -39.38
CA LEU A 324 -2.75 13.82 -38.58
C LEU A 324 -2.35 14.26 -37.16
N GLN A 325 -1.06 14.43 -36.88
CA GLN A 325 -0.63 15.09 -35.63
C GLN A 325 -1.24 16.49 -35.54
N ASN A 326 -1.64 16.88 -34.33
CA ASN A 326 -2.37 18.11 -34.00
C ASN A 326 -3.76 18.25 -34.67
N THR A 327 -4.16 17.28 -35.51
CA THR A 327 -5.46 17.27 -36.18
C THR A 327 -6.38 16.23 -35.54
N ARG A 328 -5.86 15.04 -35.23
CA ARG A 328 -6.64 13.95 -34.63
C ARG A 328 -5.91 13.24 -33.49
N GLY A 329 -6.65 12.96 -32.43
CA GLY A 329 -6.29 12.03 -31.37
C GLY A 329 -6.99 10.71 -31.59
N TYR A 330 -6.37 9.61 -31.17
CA TYR A 330 -6.87 8.26 -31.36
C TYR A 330 -6.83 7.52 -30.02
N LEU A 331 -7.67 6.51 -29.86
CA LEU A 331 -7.63 5.60 -28.71
C LEU A 331 -8.09 4.22 -29.16
N TRP A 332 -7.21 3.23 -29.08
CA TRP A 332 -7.60 1.84 -29.28
C TRP A 332 -8.54 1.37 -28.16
N SER A 333 -9.50 0.52 -28.53
CA SER A 333 -10.22 -0.35 -27.60
C SER A 333 -9.69 -1.78 -27.68
N ALA A 334 -9.79 -2.54 -26.59
CA ALA A 334 -9.60 -3.98 -26.59
C ALA A 334 -10.67 -4.72 -27.41
N SER A 335 -11.83 -4.12 -27.66
CA SER A 335 -12.91 -4.80 -28.38
C SER A 335 -12.57 -5.02 -29.86
N GLU A 336 -12.74 -6.26 -30.30
CA GLU A 336 -12.64 -6.65 -31.69
C GLU A 336 -13.91 -6.21 -32.46
N GLY A 337 -13.75 -5.61 -33.64
CA GLY A 337 -14.86 -5.29 -34.55
C GLY A 337 -15.09 -6.36 -35.60
N SER A 338 -14.01 -6.96 -36.11
CA SER A 338 -14.02 -8.14 -36.97
C SER A 338 -12.66 -8.83 -36.96
N ALA A 339 -12.52 -9.92 -37.70
CA ALA A 339 -11.25 -10.63 -37.84
C ALA A 339 -10.05 -9.71 -38.15
N SER A 340 -10.24 -8.69 -38.99
CA SER A 340 -9.16 -7.76 -39.33
C SER A 340 -9.29 -6.38 -38.68
N TYR A 341 -10.44 -6.04 -38.09
CA TYR A 341 -10.73 -4.69 -37.59
C TYR A 341 -10.88 -4.64 -36.07
N GLY A 342 -10.26 -3.64 -35.42
CA GLY A 342 -10.42 -3.33 -34.00
C GLY A 342 -11.25 -2.06 -33.82
N TRP A 343 -11.99 -1.94 -32.72
CA TRP A 343 -12.70 -0.72 -32.37
C TRP A 343 -11.73 0.35 -31.85
N TYR A 344 -11.99 1.60 -32.21
CA TYR A 344 -11.24 2.74 -31.72
C TYR A 344 -12.12 3.98 -31.63
N ARG A 345 -11.64 4.98 -30.90
CA ARG A 345 -12.15 6.33 -30.95
C ARG A 345 -11.18 7.23 -31.67
N PHE A 346 -11.71 8.25 -32.35
CA PHE A 346 -10.90 9.40 -32.71
C PHE A 346 -11.59 10.72 -32.39
N PHE A 347 -10.75 11.73 -32.18
CA PHE A 347 -11.13 13.07 -31.74
C PHE A 347 -10.53 14.05 -32.74
N ASP A 348 -11.37 14.77 -33.47
CA ASP A 348 -10.91 15.80 -34.40
C ASP A 348 -10.76 17.14 -33.68
N ALA A 349 -9.71 17.89 -34.00
CA ALA A 349 -9.47 19.20 -33.41
C ALA A 349 -10.67 20.14 -33.60
N SER A 350 -11.32 20.04 -34.76
CA SER A 350 -12.41 20.93 -35.19
C SER A 350 -13.82 20.45 -34.85
N GLU A 351 -13.97 19.24 -34.29
CA GLU A 351 -15.27 18.64 -33.99
C GLU A 351 -15.49 18.55 -32.48
N ALA A 352 -16.70 18.84 -32.03
CA ALA A 352 -17.07 18.77 -30.62
C ALA A 352 -17.48 17.35 -30.21
N ARG A 353 -17.91 16.53 -31.17
CA ARG A 353 -18.33 15.14 -31.01
C ARG A 353 -17.15 14.17 -31.00
N VAL A 354 -17.37 12.99 -30.43
CA VAL A 354 -16.44 11.85 -30.52
C VAL A 354 -16.81 11.02 -31.74
N ASN A 355 -15.82 10.48 -32.46
CA ASN A 355 -16.09 9.47 -33.48
C ASN A 355 -15.83 8.06 -32.95
N ASN A 356 -16.79 7.16 -33.12
CA ASN A 356 -16.60 5.73 -32.92
C ASN A 356 -16.55 5.00 -34.26
N SER A 357 -15.47 4.26 -34.51
CA SER A 357 -15.34 3.41 -35.70
C SER A 357 -14.50 2.18 -35.38
N ASN A 358 -14.50 1.22 -36.30
CA ASN A 358 -13.48 0.20 -36.36
C ASN A 358 -12.64 0.34 -37.63
N TYR A 359 -11.39 -0.12 -37.57
CA TYR A 359 -10.48 -0.10 -38.71
C TYR A 359 -9.41 -1.18 -38.57
N THR A 360 -8.60 -1.35 -39.62
CA THR A 360 -7.56 -2.39 -39.66
C THR A 360 -6.62 -2.31 -38.46
N LYS A 361 -6.49 -3.46 -37.79
CA LYS A 361 -5.71 -3.66 -36.56
C LYS A 361 -4.21 -3.39 -36.72
N THR A 362 -3.70 -3.35 -37.96
CA THR A 362 -2.29 -3.06 -38.28
C THR A 362 -1.90 -1.58 -38.14
N TYR A 363 -2.86 -0.67 -37.97
CA TYR A 363 -2.57 0.74 -37.74
C TYR A 363 -1.99 0.95 -36.34
N GLY A 364 -1.11 1.94 -36.21
CA GLY A 364 -0.55 2.35 -34.93
C GLY A 364 -1.39 3.45 -34.30
N PHE A 365 -2.15 3.12 -33.24
CA PHE A 365 -2.84 4.09 -32.39
C PHE A 365 -2.32 3.99 -30.94
N PRO A 366 -2.45 5.07 -30.16
CA PRO A 366 -2.11 5.00 -28.74
C PRO A 366 -3.22 4.29 -27.96
N VAL A 367 -2.87 3.89 -26.74
CA VAL A 367 -3.76 3.23 -25.78
C VAL A 367 -3.68 3.94 -24.44
N ARG A 368 -4.69 3.75 -23.61
CA ARG A 368 -4.70 4.12 -22.20
C ARG A 368 -5.20 2.94 -21.39
N CYS A 369 -4.78 2.89 -20.13
CA CYS A 369 -5.20 1.84 -19.22
C CYS A 369 -6.38 2.31 -18.38
N LEU A 370 -7.29 1.38 -18.12
CA LEU A 370 -8.40 1.50 -17.20
C LEU A 370 -8.16 0.55 -16.02
N LYS A 371 -8.46 0.98 -14.80
CA LYS A 371 -8.31 0.15 -13.59
C LYS A 371 -9.42 -0.91 -13.53
N ASP A 372 -9.09 -2.10 -13.05
CA ASP A 372 -10.01 -3.24 -12.88
C ASP A 372 -11.08 -3.01 -11.78
#